data_AF-K6X111-F1
#
_entry.id   AF-K6X111-F1
#
_cell.length_a   1.000
_cell.length_b   1.000
_cell.length_c   1.000
_cell.angle_alpha   90.00
_cell.angle_beta   90.00
_cell.angle_gamma   90.00
#
_symmetry.space_group_name_H-M   'P 1'
#
loop_
_entity.id
_entity.type
_entity.pdbx_description
1 polymer ?
#
loop_
_entity_poly.entity_id
_entity_poly.type
_entity_poly.pdbx_seq_one_letter_code
_entity_poly.pdbx_strand_id
1 'polypeptide(L)'
;MTTAHTLDARQATAPLRHGGREYTRIDLPAVLGQHIDAIPYVLRILAENVARTAAGDRADRALAALRAWPHGAAGDAELDLTPGRLLMHDTTSTPALVDIAAMRDALAEAGHDPAALSPLLPVDVSIDHSTAVEAYGHADAAAQNLGHEMRRNAERFAFLKWAAQVMPTVRLNPPGSGIMHTINLEQLATVVTTQQRDGATWAAPDVMLGTDSHTPI
;
A
#
# COMPACT_ATOMS: atom_id res chain seq x y z
N MET A 1 -16.33 -19.15 33.17
CA MET A 1 -17.53 -18.29 33.03
C MET A 1 -17.49 -17.71 31.64
N THR A 2 -18.34 -18.26 30.78
CA THR A 2 -18.46 -17.92 29.36
C THR A 2 -19.24 -16.62 29.26
N THR A 3 -18.53 -15.50 29.08
CA THR A 3 -19.16 -14.23 28.71
C THR A 3 -19.55 -14.32 27.25
N ALA A 4 -20.86 -14.28 27.00
CA ALA A 4 -21.46 -14.13 25.70
C ALA A 4 -20.83 -12.95 24.96
N HIS A 5 -20.21 -13.20 23.81
CA HIS A 5 -19.75 -12.16 22.92
C HIS A 5 -20.98 -11.47 22.32
N THR A 6 -21.29 -10.29 22.85
CA THR A 6 -22.09 -9.26 22.20
C THR A 6 -21.56 -9.08 20.77
N LEU A 7 -22.47 -9.12 19.78
CA LEU A 7 -22.14 -8.82 18.38
C LEU A 7 -21.30 -7.56 18.30
N ASP A 8 -20.09 -7.74 17.82
CA ASP A 8 -19.06 -6.73 17.75
C ASP A 8 -19.36 -5.76 16.59
N ALA A 9 -19.54 -4.48 16.89
CA ALA A 9 -19.71 -3.44 15.87
C ALA A 9 -18.53 -3.39 14.86
N ARG A 10 -17.40 -4.06 15.17
CA ARG A 10 -16.22 -4.27 14.32
C ARG A 10 -16.42 -5.30 13.18
N GLN A 11 -17.58 -5.95 13.10
CA GLN A 11 -17.90 -6.98 12.10
C GLN A 11 -19.19 -6.71 11.32
N ALA A 12 -19.62 -5.45 11.23
CA ALA A 12 -20.66 -5.10 10.29
C ALA A 12 -20.13 -5.37 8.88
N THR A 13 -20.47 -6.55 8.35
CA THR A 13 -20.06 -7.05 7.05
C THR A 13 -21.30 -7.31 6.23
N ALA A 14 -21.16 -7.14 4.93
CA ALA A 14 -22.23 -7.42 3.98
C ALA A 14 -21.67 -8.23 2.81
N PRO A 15 -22.46 -9.14 2.24
CA PRO A 15 -22.09 -9.82 1.02
C PRO A 15 -22.12 -8.83 -0.16
N LEU A 16 -21.19 -9.01 -1.09
CA LEU A 16 -21.15 -8.35 -2.39
C LEU A 16 -21.09 -9.43 -3.48
N ARG A 17 -22.07 -9.44 -4.38
CA ARG A 17 -22.09 -10.38 -5.51
C ARG A 17 -21.74 -9.65 -6.79
N HIS A 18 -20.71 -10.13 -7.48
CA HIS A 18 -20.29 -9.57 -8.77
C HIS A 18 -19.68 -10.68 -9.64
N GLY A 19 -20.04 -10.71 -10.93
CA GLY A 19 -19.48 -11.68 -11.89
C GLY A 19 -19.67 -13.16 -11.49
N GLY A 20 -20.75 -13.50 -10.80
CA GLY A 20 -21.01 -14.87 -10.31
C GLY A 20 -20.17 -15.30 -9.10
N ARG A 21 -19.38 -14.38 -8.51
CA ARG A 21 -18.61 -14.60 -7.29
C ARG A 21 -19.22 -13.83 -6.12
N GLU A 22 -19.04 -14.36 -4.92
CA GLU A 22 -19.45 -13.73 -3.68
C GLU A 22 -18.21 -13.24 -2.92
N TYR A 23 -18.30 -12.00 -2.44
CA TYR A 23 -17.25 -11.32 -1.70
C TYR A 23 -17.82 -10.84 -0.36
N THR A 24 -16.96 -10.71 0.64
CA THR A 24 -17.27 -10.03 1.90
C THR A 24 -16.77 -8.59 1.84
N ARG A 25 -17.55 -7.62 2.29
CA ARG A 25 -17.11 -6.23 2.45
C ARG A 25 -17.53 -5.69 3.81
N ILE A 26 -16.93 -4.59 4.24
CA ILE A 26 -17.45 -3.82 5.35
C ILE A 26 -18.81 -3.22 4.97
N ASP A 27 -19.77 -3.34 5.87
CA ASP A 27 -21.05 -2.66 5.80
C ASP A 27 -20.93 -1.24 6.35
N LEU A 28 -20.38 -0.36 5.52
CA LEU A 28 -20.03 0.99 5.93
C LEU A 28 -21.22 1.82 6.47
N PRO A 29 -22.45 1.73 5.94
CA PRO A 29 -23.63 2.34 6.56
C PRO A 29 -23.90 1.86 7.99
N ALA A 30 -23.68 0.58 8.29
CA ALA A 30 -23.80 0.06 9.65
C ALA A 30 -22.66 0.56 10.57
N VAL A 31 -21.46 0.79 10.02
CA VAL A 31 -20.30 1.36 10.75
C VAL A 31 -20.46 2.85 11.05
N LEU A 32 -20.90 3.64 10.05
CA LEU A 32 -20.93 5.11 10.10
C LEU A 32 -22.32 5.70 10.40
N GLY A 33 -23.38 4.90 10.33
CA GLY A 33 -24.75 5.31 10.62
C GLY A 33 -25.43 6.09 9.49
N GLN A 34 -26.61 6.63 9.80
CA GLN A 34 -27.56 7.19 8.83
C GLN A 34 -27.07 8.47 8.11
N HIS A 35 -26.06 9.15 8.67
CA HIS A 35 -25.51 10.38 8.11
C HIS A 35 -24.22 10.16 7.30
N ILE A 36 -23.94 8.92 6.89
CA ILE A 36 -22.79 8.58 6.05
C ILE A 36 -22.68 9.47 4.80
N ASP A 37 -23.81 9.90 4.23
CA ASP A 37 -23.81 10.75 3.03
C ASP A 37 -23.28 12.16 3.25
N ALA A 38 -23.27 12.64 4.50
CA ALA A 38 -22.64 13.91 4.89
C ALA A 38 -21.13 13.78 5.15
N ILE A 39 -20.59 12.55 5.21
CA ILE A 39 -19.16 12.30 5.43
C ILE A 39 -18.42 12.35 4.08
N PRO A 40 -17.31 13.08 3.92
CA PRO A 40 -16.50 13.07 2.70
C PRO A 40 -16.05 11.65 2.29
N TYR A 41 -16.02 11.36 0.99
CA TYR A 41 -15.64 10.03 0.47
C TYR A 41 -14.28 9.54 0.98
N VAL A 42 -13.29 10.44 1.08
CA VAL A 42 -11.98 10.09 1.64
C VAL A 42 -12.09 9.56 3.07
N LEU A 43 -12.93 10.17 3.91
CA LEU A 43 -13.15 9.72 5.29
C LEU A 43 -13.94 8.41 5.34
N ARG A 44 -14.81 8.15 4.35
CA ARG A 44 -15.50 6.85 4.20
C ARG A 44 -14.50 5.73 3.88
N ILE A 45 -13.49 5.99 3.05
CA ILE A 45 -12.42 5.02 2.74
C ILE A 45 -11.55 4.78 3.98
N LEU A 46 -11.18 5.82 4.72
CA LEU A 46 -10.44 5.68 5.97
C LEU A 46 -11.25 4.90 7.03
N ALA A 47 -12.55 5.17 7.14
CA ALA A 47 -13.45 4.42 8.03
C ALA A 47 -13.53 2.94 7.67
N GLU A 48 -13.65 2.61 6.38
CA GLU A 48 -13.58 1.23 5.89
C GLU A 48 -12.28 0.56 6.32
N ASN A 49 -11.15 1.25 6.13
CA ASN A 49 -9.84 0.71 6.43
C ASN A 49 -9.72 0.41 7.93
N VAL A 50 -10.03 1.37 8.78
CA VAL A 50 -9.99 1.22 10.25
C VAL A 50 -10.93 0.11 10.71
N ALA A 51 -12.16 0.07 10.19
CA ALA A 51 -13.13 -0.97 10.55
C ALA A 51 -12.68 -2.36 10.12
N ARG A 52 -11.94 -2.48 9.01
CA ARG A 52 -11.45 -3.76 8.51
C ARG A 52 -10.16 -4.20 9.22
N THR A 53 -9.21 -3.30 9.47
CA THR A 53 -7.83 -3.70 9.83
C THR A 53 -7.40 -3.36 11.25
N ALA A 54 -7.99 -2.33 11.86
CA ALA A 54 -7.60 -1.88 13.19
C ALA A 54 -8.43 -2.58 14.28
N ALA A 55 -7.90 -2.61 15.52
CA ALA A 55 -8.56 -3.20 16.66
C ALA A 55 -8.27 -2.44 17.96
N GLY A 56 -9.11 -2.67 18.97
CA GLY A 56 -8.99 -2.06 20.29
C GLY A 56 -9.49 -0.61 20.38
N ASP A 57 -9.29 0.00 21.54
CA ASP A 57 -9.88 1.30 21.92
C ASP A 57 -9.56 2.43 20.93
N ARG A 58 -8.39 2.39 20.30
CA ARG A 58 -7.97 3.40 19.32
C ARG A 58 -8.83 3.35 18.06
N ALA A 59 -9.13 2.15 17.55
CA ALA A 59 -10.05 1.97 16.42
C ALA A 59 -11.48 2.40 16.79
N ASP A 60 -11.96 2.04 17.99
CA ASP A 60 -13.31 2.40 18.43
C ASP A 60 -13.49 3.91 18.56
N ARG A 61 -12.49 4.60 19.12
CA ARG A 61 -12.45 6.08 19.19
C ARG A 61 -12.40 6.72 17.81
N ALA A 62 -11.60 6.19 16.90
CA ALA A 62 -11.49 6.69 15.54
C ALA A 62 -12.82 6.58 14.78
N LEU A 63 -13.48 5.42 14.84
CA LEU A 63 -14.79 5.22 14.22
C LEU A 63 -15.88 6.08 14.88
N ALA A 64 -15.82 6.29 16.20
CA ALA A 64 -16.73 7.20 16.90
C ALA A 64 -16.55 8.66 16.44
N ALA A 65 -15.31 9.12 16.28
CA ALA A 65 -15.02 10.45 15.75
C ALA A 65 -15.52 10.62 14.32
N LEU A 66 -15.31 9.62 13.45
CA LEU A 66 -15.81 9.63 12.08
C LEU A 66 -17.35 9.64 12.02
N ARG A 67 -18.03 8.91 12.90
CA ARG A 67 -19.50 9.00 13.07
C ARG A 67 -19.96 10.39 13.50
N ALA A 68 -19.19 11.08 14.34
CA ALA A 68 -19.50 12.41 14.84
C ALA A 68 -19.11 13.54 13.88
N TRP A 69 -18.35 13.25 12.82
CA TRP A 69 -17.88 14.22 11.82
C TRP A 69 -18.99 15.13 11.25
N PRO A 70 -20.17 14.61 10.82
CA PRO A 70 -21.24 15.45 10.29
C PRO A 70 -21.76 16.51 11.27
N HIS A 71 -21.51 16.33 12.56
CA HIS A 71 -21.96 17.21 13.63
C HIS A 71 -20.86 18.19 14.10
N GLY A 72 -19.76 18.32 13.34
CA GLY A 72 -18.66 19.23 13.66
C GLY A 72 -17.76 18.75 14.80
N ALA A 73 -17.86 17.48 15.19
CA ALA A 73 -17.18 16.92 16.36
C ALA A 73 -16.10 15.90 15.97
N ALA A 74 -15.30 16.22 14.96
CA ALA A 74 -14.18 15.37 14.51
C ALA A 74 -13.14 15.11 15.61
N GLY A 75 -12.89 16.12 16.46
CA GLY A 75 -11.87 16.08 17.51
C GLY A 75 -10.45 15.79 16.98
N ASP A 76 -9.57 15.40 17.90
CA ASP A 76 -8.16 15.06 17.62
C ASP A 76 -7.94 13.53 17.57
N ALA A 77 -8.91 12.79 17.04
CA ALA A 77 -8.81 11.33 16.98
C ALA A 77 -7.78 10.90 15.93
N GLU A 78 -6.81 10.09 16.35
CA GLU A 78 -5.84 9.47 15.45
C GLU A 78 -6.42 8.22 14.78
N LEU A 79 -6.00 7.99 13.54
CA LEU A 79 -6.47 6.89 12.69
C LEU A 79 -5.31 5.93 12.41
N ASP A 80 -5.51 4.64 12.66
CA ASP A 80 -4.55 3.62 12.26
C ASP A 80 -4.86 3.16 10.84
N LEU A 81 -4.08 3.67 9.89
CA LEU A 81 -4.21 3.33 8.48
C LEU A 81 -3.33 2.14 8.13
N THR A 82 -3.92 1.06 7.61
CA THR A 82 -3.20 -0.10 7.08
C THR A 82 -3.32 -0.14 5.56
N PRO A 83 -2.29 0.28 4.79
CA PRO A 83 -2.34 0.20 3.34
C PRO A 83 -2.28 -1.26 2.85
N GLY A 84 -2.80 -1.51 1.66
CA GLY A 84 -2.73 -2.82 1.00
C GLY A 84 -1.43 -3.05 0.21
N ARG A 85 -0.71 -1.98 -0.14
CA ARG A 85 0.55 -2.01 -0.91
C ARG A 85 1.36 -0.74 -0.72
N LEU A 86 2.63 -0.78 -1.13
CA LEU A 86 3.54 0.35 -1.20
C LEU A 86 3.98 0.60 -2.64
N LEU A 87 4.15 1.86 -3.02
CA LEU A 87 4.76 2.26 -4.29
C LEU A 87 5.98 3.14 -4.01
N MET A 88 7.11 2.77 -4.57
CA MET A 88 8.36 3.50 -4.38
C MET A 88 9.03 3.76 -5.72
N HIS A 89 9.97 4.71 -5.73
CA HIS A 89 10.89 4.91 -6.83
C HIS A 89 12.31 4.60 -6.38
N ASP A 90 13.20 4.34 -7.33
CA ASP A 90 14.55 3.82 -7.09
C ASP A 90 15.38 4.64 -6.10
N THR A 91 15.25 5.97 -6.11
CA THR A 91 16.02 6.85 -5.19
C THR A 91 15.54 6.79 -3.74
N THR A 92 14.26 6.54 -3.47
CA THR A 92 13.73 6.38 -2.10
C THR A 92 13.67 4.92 -1.65
N SER A 93 13.52 3.97 -2.57
CA SER A 93 13.52 2.55 -2.26
C SER A 93 14.90 2.01 -1.91
N THR A 94 15.96 2.55 -2.53
CA THR A 94 17.33 2.10 -2.29
C THR A 94 17.73 2.23 -0.82
N PRO A 95 17.64 3.41 -0.15
CA PRO A 95 17.98 3.52 1.27
C PRO A 95 17.09 2.64 2.14
N ALA A 96 15.78 2.56 1.88
CA ALA A 96 14.88 1.70 2.66
C ALA A 96 15.23 0.21 2.56
N LEU A 97 15.63 -0.27 1.38
CA LEU A 97 16.05 -1.66 1.17
C LEU A 97 17.45 -1.92 1.75
N VAL A 98 18.34 -0.91 1.78
CA VAL A 98 19.61 -0.98 2.50
C VAL A 98 19.38 -1.13 3.99
N ASP A 99 18.43 -0.39 4.57
CA ASP A 99 18.07 -0.53 5.98
C ASP A 99 17.57 -1.94 6.29
N ILE A 100 16.73 -2.52 5.43
CA ILE A 100 16.29 -3.92 5.59
C ILE A 100 17.46 -4.89 5.49
N ALA A 101 18.40 -4.67 4.56
CA ALA A 101 19.60 -5.50 4.45
C ALA A 101 20.47 -5.42 5.72
N ALA A 102 20.70 -4.22 6.26
CA ALA A 102 21.44 -4.03 7.50
C ALA A 102 20.74 -4.67 8.71
N MET A 103 19.42 -4.55 8.80
CA MET A 103 18.64 -5.22 9.86
C MET A 103 18.67 -6.75 9.72
N ARG A 104 18.75 -7.28 8.50
CA ARG A 104 18.96 -8.72 8.25
C ARG A 104 20.31 -9.19 8.78
N ASP A 105 21.37 -8.41 8.57
CA ASP A 105 22.69 -8.70 9.12
C ASP A 105 22.67 -8.70 10.66
N ALA A 106 22.02 -7.71 11.28
CA ALA A 106 21.86 -7.65 12.73
C ALA A 106 21.10 -8.86 13.31
N LEU A 107 20.08 -9.36 12.60
CA LEU A 107 19.39 -10.60 12.99
C LEU A 107 20.30 -11.83 12.89
N ALA A 108 21.12 -11.91 11.84
CA ALA A 108 22.09 -13.00 11.67
C ALA A 108 23.10 -13.03 12.81
N GLU A 109 23.65 -11.86 13.17
CA GLU A 109 24.61 -11.71 14.28
C GLU A 109 24.00 -12.11 15.63
N ALA A 110 22.70 -11.86 15.81
CA ALA A 110 21.94 -12.27 16.99
C ALA A 110 21.51 -13.76 16.97
N GLY A 111 21.84 -14.52 15.92
CA GLY A 111 21.50 -15.94 15.78
C GLY A 111 20.06 -16.21 15.34
N HIS A 112 19.38 -15.23 14.75
CA HIS A 112 18.05 -15.37 14.16
C HIS A 112 18.15 -15.57 12.64
N ASP A 113 17.08 -16.10 12.04
CA ASP A 113 16.98 -16.22 10.58
C ASP A 113 16.76 -14.83 9.93
N PRO A 114 17.69 -14.32 9.11
CA PRO A 114 17.53 -13.03 8.43
C PRO A 114 16.35 -13.01 7.45
N ALA A 115 16.00 -14.16 6.88
CA ALA A 115 14.90 -14.25 5.93
C ALA A 115 13.54 -13.96 6.59
N ALA A 116 13.44 -14.05 7.92
CA ALA A 116 12.25 -13.66 8.68
C ALA A 116 11.93 -12.16 8.56
N LEU A 117 12.93 -11.32 8.29
CA LEU A 117 12.72 -9.90 8.00
C LEU A 117 12.48 -9.69 6.51
N SER A 118 11.24 -9.45 6.12
CA SER A 118 10.85 -9.14 4.74
C SER A 118 9.66 -8.18 4.76
N PRO A 119 9.47 -7.33 3.74
CA PRO A 119 8.26 -6.52 3.63
C PRO A 119 7.01 -7.42 3.62
N LEU A 120 6.04 -7.11 4.49
CA LEU A 120 4.79 -7.86 4.57
C LEU A 120 3.82 -7.48 3.44
N LEU A 121 3.83 -6.20 3.07
CA LEU A 121 3.00 -5.67 2.00
C LEU A 121 3.70 -5.84 0.65
N PRO A 122 2.96 -6.01 -0.46
CA PRO A 122 3.49 -5.84 -1.81
C PRO A 122 4.13 -4.46 -1.95
N VAL A 123 5.33 -4.42 -2.53
CA VAL A 123 6.07 -3.19 -2.81
C VAL A 123 6.42 -3.16 -4.28
N ASP A 124 5.87 -2.19 -5.02
CA ASP A 124 6.24 -1.93 -6.40
C ASP A 124 7.27 -0.80 -6.42
N VAL A 125 8.45 -1.07 -6.99
CA VAL A 125 9.56 -0.11 -7.11
C VAL A 125 9.77 0.24 -8.57
N SER A 126 9.59 1.49 -8.94
CA SER A 126 9.84 1.97 -10.29
C SER A 126 11.21 2.59 -10.44
N ILE A 127 11.92 2.24 -11.52
CA ILE A 127 13.20 2.85 -11.86
C ILE A 127 12.97 3.92 -12.92
N ASP A 128 12.66 5.12 -12.46
CA ASP A 128 12.26 6.27 -13.29
C ASP A 128 12.93 7.60 -12.90
N HIS A 129 13.60 7.66 -11.74
CA HIS A 129 14.32 8.87 -11.29
C HIS A 129 15.84 8.84 -11.63
N SER A 130 16.25 7.90 -12.48
CA SER A 130 17.65 7.68 -12.86
C SER A 130 18.04 8.19 -14.25
N THR A 131 17.07 8.41 -15.13
CA THR A 131 17.32 8.78 -16.53
C THR A 131 17.66 10.27 -16.63
N ALA A 132 18.77 10.60 -17.25
CA ALA A 132 19.11 11.96 -17.67
C ALA A 132 19.00 12.10 -19.19
N VAL A 133 18.57 13.26 -19.68
CA VAL A 133 18.54 13.56 -21.12
C VAL A 133 19.90 14.09 -21.54
N GLU A 134 20.72 13.25 -22.15
CA GLU A 134 22.06 13.60 -22.67
C GLU A 134 22.10 13.62 -24.20
N ALA A 135 21.41 12.65 -24.82
CA ALA A 135 21.12 12.61 -26.24
C ALA A 135 19.67 13.08 -26.49
N TYR A 136 19.45 13.91 -27.52
CA TYR A 136 18.13 14.42 -27.90
C TYR A 136 18.07 14.77 -29.39
N GLY A 137 16.88 14.75 -29.98
CA GLY A 137 16.65 15.23 -31.34
C GLY A 137 17.08 14.28 -32.48
N HIS A 138 17.40 13.02 -32.19
CA HIS A 138 17.70 11.99 -33.19
C HIS A 138 17.12 10.63 -32.79
N ALA A 139 17.00 9.72 -33.77
CA ALA A 139 16.21 8.49 -33.65
C ALA A 139 16.71 7.52 -32.55
N ASP A 140 18.01 7.49 -32.29
CA ASP A 140 18.65 6.62 -31.29
C ASP A 140 18.88 7.30 -29.93
N ALA A 141 18.40 8.52 -29.73
CA ALA A 141 18.60 9.28 -28.47
C ALA A 141 18.08 8.52 -27.23
N ALA A 142 16.91 7.89 -27.31
CA ALA A 142 16.35 7.12 -26.21
C ALA A 142 17.24 5.92 -25.83
N ALA A 143 17.75 5.19 -26.82
CA ALA A 143 18.64 4.06 -26.59
C ALA A 143 19.99 4.49 -25.99
N GLN A 144 20.53 5.63 -26.45
CA GLN A 144 21.75 6.19 -25.88
C GLN A 144 21.56 6.61 -24.41
N ASN A 145 20.48 7.33 -24.09
CA ASN A 145 20.19 7.75 -22.72
C ASN A 145 19.98 6.55 -21.79
N LEU A 146 19.25 5.51 -22.23
CA LEU A 146 19.10 4.28 -21.48
C LEU A 146 20.45 3.58 -21.23
N GLY A 147 21.34 3.56 -22.23
CA GLY A 147 22.69 3.05 -22.08
C GLY A 147 23.53 3.84 -21.06
N HIS A 148 23.42 5.17 -21.07
CA HIS A 148 24.07 6.03 -20.08
C HIS A 148 23.55 5.80 -18.67
N GLU A 149 22.23 5.68 -18.51
CA GLU A 149 21.57 5.36 -17.25
C GLU A 149 22.04 4.01 -16.70
N MET A 150 22.06 2.96 -17.52
CA MET A 150 22.51 1.62 -17.11
C MET A 150 23.96 1.65 -16.62
N ARG A 151 24.83 2.34 -17.37
CA ARG A 151 26.25 2.44 -17.03
C ARG A 151 26.48 3.19 -15.71
N ARG A 152 25.77 4.29 -15.48
CA ARG A 152 25.97 5.15 -14.30
C ARG A 152 25.40 4.55 -13.02
N ASN A 153 24.29 3.82 -13.13
CA ASN A 153 23.56 3.31 -11.98
C ASN A 153 23.73 1.79 -11.82
N ALA A 154 24.74 1.18 -12.45
CA ALA A 154 24.93 -0.27 -12.48
C ALA A 154 24.91 -0.91 -11.09
N GLU A 155 25.58 -0.31 -10.10
CA GLU A 155 25.61 -0.81 -8.73
C GLU A 155 24.23 -0.72 -8.05
N ARG A 156 23.56 0.43 -8.16
CA ARG A 156 22.20 0.62 -7.61
C ARG A 156 21.22 -0.38 -8.21
N PHE A 157 21.26 -0.59 -9.53
CA PHE A 157 20.36 -1.53 -10.19
C PHE A 157 20.69 -2.99 -9.86
N ALA A 158 21.97 -3.34 -9.70
CA ALA A 158 22.37 -4.65 -9.21
C ALA A 158 21.85 -4.90 -7.78
N PHE A 159 21.93 -3.90 -6.90
CA PHE A 159 21.40 -3.96 -5.54
C PHE A 159 19.86 -4.13 -5.53
N LEU A 160 19.13 -3.29 -6.27
CA LEU A 160 17.67 -3.41 -6.36
C LEU A 160 17.25 -4.78 -6.91
N LYS A 161 17.94 -5.26 -7.95
CA LYS A 161 17.70 -6.59 -8.52
C LYS A 161 17.91 -7.70 -7.50
N TRP A 162 18.98 -7.62 -6.70
CA TRP A 162 19.20 -8.55 -5.59
C TRP A 162 18.06 -8.47 -4.57
N ALA A 163 17.65 -7.27 -4.16
CA ALA A 163 16.59 -7.09 -3.18
C ALA A 163 15.27 -7.76 -3.63
N ALA A 164 14.88 -7.57 -4.88
CA ALA A 164 13.69 -8.21 -5.46
C ALA A 164 13.81 -9.74 -5.58
N GLN A 165 15.03 -10.29 -5.65
CA GLN A 165 15.24 -11.74 -5.64
C GLN A 165 15.11 -12.35 -4.24
N VAL A 166 15.49 -11.61 -3.20
CA VAL A 166 15.53 -12.11 -1.81
C VAL A 166 14.35 -11.62 -0.94
N MET A 167 13.49 -10.76 -1.47
CA MET A 167 12.28 -10.24 -0.82
C MET A 167 11.07 -10.48 -1.73
N PRO A 168 10.29 -11.55 -1.53
CA PRO A 168 9.27 -12.01 -2.49
C PRO A 168 8.14 -11.02 -2.79
N THR A 169 7.91 -10.06 -1.90
CA THR A 169 6.89 -9.02 -2.02
C THR A 169 7.37 -7.79 -2.79
N VAL A 170 8.67 -7.68 -3.07
CA VAL A 170 9.27 -6.55 -3.79
C VAL A 170 9.32 -6.85 -5.28
N ARG A 171 8.73 -5.96 -6.09
CA ARG A 171 8.71 -6.03 -7.55
C ARG A 171 9.38 -4.79 -8.12
N LEU A 172 10.14 -4.97 -9.19
CA LEU A 172 10.78 -3.86 -9.89
C LEU A 172 10.11 -3.62 -11.24
N ASN A 173 9.76 -2.37 -11.51
CA ASN A 173 9.52 -1.88 -12.86
C ASN A 173 10.87 -1.40 -13.42
N PRO A 174 11.42 -2.09 -14.44
CA PRO A 174 12.77 -1.82 -14.91
C PRO A 174 12.89 -0.43 -15.57
N PRO A 175 14.12 0.06 -15.76
CA PRO A 175 14.37 1.32 -16.45
C PRO A 175 13.72 1.35 -17.85
N GLY A 176 13.13 2.48 -18.21
CA GLY A 176 12.41 2.65 -19.48
C GLY A 176 10.99 2.05 -19.52
N SER A 177 10.48 1.51 -18.41
CA SER A 177 9.10 1.01 -18.31
C SER A 177 8.04 2.11 -18.21
N GLY A 178 8.41 3.31 -17.78
CA GLY A 178 7.51 4.44 -17.59
C GLY A 178 7.76 5.15 -16.26
N ILE A 179 6.89 6.11 -15.93
CA ILE A 179 6.92 6.87 -14.68
C ILE A 179 6.00 6.21 -13.66
N MET A 180 6.41 6.13 -12.40
CA MET A 180 5.74 5.38 -11.34
C MET A 180 4.23 5.65 -11.22
N HIS A 181 3.81 6.91 -11.34
CA HIS A 181 2.41 7.30 -11.20
C HIS A 181 1.58 6.93 -12.43
N THR A 182 2.15 7.03 -13.63
CA THR A 182 1.51 6.55 -14.86
C THR A 182 1.36 5.03 -14.84
N ILE A 183 2.41 4.31 -14.44
CA ILE A 183 2.37 2.86 -14.25
C ILE A 183 1.29 2.49 -13.21
N ASN A 184 1.20 3.24 -12.11
CA ASN A 184 0.16 3.04 -11.11
C ASN A 184 -1.24 3.18 -11.72
N LEU A 185 -1.53 4.28 -12.40
CA LEU A 185 -2.84 4.54 -13.00
C LEU A 185 -3.24 3.55 -14.09
N GLU A 186 -2.29 3.14 -14.93
CA GLU A 186 -2.59 2.34 -16.11
C GLU A 186 -2.50 0.83 -15.87
N GLN A 187 -1.75 0.39 -14.85
CA GLN A 187 -1.38 -1.02 -14.71
C GLN A 187 -1.53 -1.59 -13.29
N LEU A 188 -1.27 -0.82 -12.23
CA LEU A 188 -1.23 -1.35 -10.86
C LEU A 188 -2.49 -1.08 -10.03
N ALA A 189 -3.13 0.07 -10.24
CA ALA A 189 -4.30 0.48 -9.48
C ALA A 189 -5.48 -0.45 -9.74
N THR A 190 -6.06 -0.97 -8.67
CA THR A 190 -7.19 -1.90 -8.77
C THR A 190 -8.54 -1.23 -8.51
N VAL A 191 -8.52 -0.05 -7.88
CA VAL A 191 -9.69 0.67 -7.32
C VAL A 191 -10.35 -0.10 -6.18
N VAL A 192 -10.69 -1.37 -6.40
CA VAL A 192 -11.12 -2.34 -5.40
C VAL A 192 -10.17 -3.54 -5.46
N THR A 193 -9.51 -3.82 -4.35
CA THR A 193 -8.65 -4.98 -4.18
C THR A 193 -9.38 -6.14 -3.52
N THR A 194 -8.91 -7.36 -3.76
CA THR A 194 -9.45 -8.56 -3.13
C THR A 194 -8.43 -9.22 -2.23
N GLN A 195 -8.85 -9.64 -1.03
CA GLN A 195 -7.97 -10.23 -0.01
C GLN A 195 -8.59 -11.51 0.54
N GLN A 196 -7.81 -12.58 0.70
CA GLN A 196 -8.27 -13.78 1.41
C GLN A 196 -8.08 -13.57 2.91
N ARG A 197 -9.16 -13.71 3.68
CA ARG A 197 -9.13 -13.57 5.14
C ARG A 197 -10.22 -14.41 5.77
N ASP A 198 -9.86 -15.16 6.81
CA ASP A 198 -10.79 -15.98 7.61
C ASP A 198 -11.67 -16.92 6.75
N GLY A 199 -11.09 -17.46 5.68
CA GLY A 199 -11.78 -18.36 4.73
C GLY A 199 -12.72 -17.67 3.74
N ALA A 200 -12.81 -16.33 3.75
CA ALA A 200 -13.63 -15.55 2.83
C ALA A 200 -12.76 -14.67 1.90
N THR A 201 -13.27 -14.41 0.69
CA THR A 201 -12.69 -13.42 -0.22
C THR A 201 -13.30 -12.06 0.09
N TRP A 202 -12.49 -11.14 0.59
CA TRP A 202 -12.88 -9.78 0.88
C TRP A 202 -12.70 -8.88 -0.33
N ALA A 203 -13.57 -7.88 -0.49
CA ALA A 203 -13.42 -6.77 -1.41
C ALA A 203 -13.31 -5.47 -0.61
N ALA A 204 -12.25 -4.70 -0.86
CA ALA A 204 -11.95 -3.46 -0.15
C ALA A 204 -11.39 -2.39 -1.10
N PRO A 205 -11.51 -1.09 -0.79
CA PRO A 205 -10.83 -0.04 -1.53
C PRO A 205 -9.32 -0.28 -1.63
N ASP A 206 -8.74 0.01 -2.79
CA ASP A 206 -7.29 0.06 -2.95
C ASP A 206 -6.76 1.28 -2.18
N VAL A 207 -5.92 1.01 -1.18
CA VAL A 207 -5.26 2.03 -0.35
C VAL A 207 -3.77 1.74 -0.39
N MET A 208 -2.99 2.73 -0.78
CA MET A 208 -1.54 2.62 -0.90
C MET A 208 -0.84 3.78 -0.22
N LEU A 209 0.41 3.54 0.19
CA LEU A 209 1.33 4.62 0.53
C LEU A 209 2.43 4.66 -0.53
N GLY A 210 2.88 5.86 -0.86
CA GLY A 210 3.98 6.06 -1.78
C GLY A 210 5.07 6.93 -1.18
N THR A 211 6.32 6.69 -1.58
CA THR A 211 7.47 7.49 -1.15
C THR A 211 7.78 8.68 -2.06
N ASP A 212 6.86 9.03 -2.96
CA ASP A 212 6.93 10.24 -3.78
C ASP A 212 5.80 11.22 -3.44
N SER A 213 6.10 12.52 -3.49
CA SER A 213 5.13 13.59 -3.17
C SER A 213 3.95 13.69 -4.14
N HIS A 214 4.08 13.19 -5.37
CA HIS A 214 3.01 13.18 -6.38
C HIS A 214 2.15 11.91 -6.32
N THR A 215 2.36 11.03 -5.34
CA THR A 215 1.48 9.87 -5.09
C THR A 215 -0.02 10.18 -5.03
N PRO A 216 -0.48 11.40 -4.65
CA PRO A 216 -1.91 11.75 -4.76
C PRO A 216 -2.52 11.78 -6.18
N ILE A 217 -1.71 11.56 -7.24
CA ILE A 217 -2.15 11.36 -8.64
C ILE A 217 -2.92 10.04 -8.79
#